data_AF-A0A095TIA8-F1
#
_entry.id   AF-A0A095TIA8-F1
#
_cell.length_a   1.000
_cell.length_b   1.000
_cell.length_c   1.000
_cell.angle_alpha   90.00
_cell.angle_beta   90.00
_cell.angle_gamma   90.00
#
_symmetry.space_group_name_H-M   'P 1'
#
loop_
_entity.id
_entity.type
_entity.pdbx_description
1 polymer ?
#
loop_
_entity_poly.entity_id
_entity_poly.type
_entity_poly.pdbx_seq_one_letter_code
_entity_poly.pdbx_strand_id
1 'polypeptide(L)'
;MRQFLLVLKTLWRLTLATAMVVALPVITEAKGPPAGKGGGGGSTTTTYSGEATAVDITLNTFLLGETKVVLSDTGQLNASGGMIEKGLSETVQTGLVDLGVSVLSTSVTGSGDLTHANATVVGLELSVLDVLTISASVLQADASSQCLSGDADTQGSSHIAELAINGQAITVSGQPNQTVSIPGVASIVINEQIFSGNSVETNALHVTLLGDDDPLLGLIDLGLDRLLSADVIISHTKAGITCGDTYVCPVKDFVTGGGQLEVAGGKLSFGMVGGLKPNGLSGHLNLVDHRSAGPHIKGSSVSEYTVLDEVTRKLVYGCSGTGNSTCTVTVADRGEPGVNDSLSILSGGYAEAGTIARGNIQLHKPGQCDAGSTDGGDGGGKGKGNGKKK
;
A
#
# COMPACT_ATOMS: atom_id res chain seq x y z
N MET A 1 5.94 65.11 -46.52
CA MET A 1 5.04 64.35 -47.43
C MET A 1 4.67 63.06 -46.72
N ARG A 2 3.48 63.01 -46.12
CA ARG A 2 2.37 62.10 -46.49
C ARG A 2 2.74 60.61 -46.35
N GLN A 3 2.25 59.97 -45.27
CA GLN A 3 1.16 58.95 -45.31
C GLN A 3 1.75 57.52 -45.44
N PHE A 4 1.32 56.43 -44.79
CA PHE A 4 0.05 56.00 -44.22
C PHE A 4 0.30 54.89 -43.16
N LEU A 5 -0.68 54.73 -42.24
CA LEU A 5 -0.87 53.66 -41.25
C LEU A 5 -0.55 52.23 -41.74
N LEU A 6 -0.12 51.35 -40.82
CA LEU A 6 -0.95 50.19 -40.42
C LEU A 6 -0.46 49.56 -39.10
N VAL A 7 -1.38 49.52 -38.14
CA VAL A 7 -1.32 48.80 -36.87
C VAL A 7 -1.71 47.35 -37.13
N LEU A 8 -0.93 46.37 -36.69
CA LEU A 8 -1.41 45.00 -36.53
C LEU A 8 -0.99 44.46 -35.16
N LYS A 9 -1.92 44.57 -34.20
CA LYS A 9 -1.92 43.82 -32.94
C LYS A 9 -2.37 42.40 -33.26
N THR A 10 -1.47 41.43 -33.24
CA THR A 10 -1.82 40.01 -33.22
C THR A 10 -1.92 39.54 -31.77
N LEU A 11 -3.16 39.45 -31.30
CA LEU A 11 -3.55 38.72 -30.10
C LEU A 11 -3.32 37.23 -30.32
N TRP A 12 -2.36 36.64 -29.62
CA TRP A 12 -2.34 35.19 -29.41
C TRP A 12 -3.38 34.83 -28.35
N ARG A 13 -4.54 34.37 -28.83
CA ARG A 13 -5.51 33.63 -28.04
C ARG A 13 -5.03 32.17 -27.98
N LEU A 14 -4.49 31.73 -26.84
CA LEU A 14 -4.40 30.30 -26.55
C LEU A 14 -5.80 29.82 -26.14
N THR A 15 -6.43 29.02 -26.99
CA THR A 15 -7.64 28.27 -26.67
C THR A 15 -7.28 27.17 -25.67
N LEU A 16 -7.85 27.22 -24.47
CA LEU A 16 -7.95 26.06 -23.58
C LEU A 16 -8.75 24.97 -24.31
N ALA A 17 -8.07 23.90 -24.73
CA ALA A 17 -8.73 22.67 -25.11
C ALA A 17 -8.88 21.82 -23.84
N THR A 18 -10.05 21.90 -23.22
CA THR A 18 -10.45 20.99 -22.14
C THR A 18 -10.66 19.61 -22.76
N ALA A 19 -9.66 18.72 -22.64
CA ALA A 19 -9.81 17.32 -23.02
C ALA A 19 -10.67 16.62 -21.95
N MET A 20 -11.97 16.60 -22.17
CA MET A 20 -12.92 15.81 -21.39
C MET A 20 -12.76 14.35 -21.82
N VAL A 21 -11.98 13.57 -21.07
CA VAL A 21 -11.88 12.11 -21.25
C VAL A 21 -13.17 11.50 -20.72
N VAL A 22 -14.10 11.20 -21.63
CA VAL A 22 -15.27 10.38 -21.33
C VAL A 22 -14.81 8.93 -21.26
N ALA A 23 -14.65 8.39 -20.06
CA ALA A 23 -14.51 6.96 -19.86
C ALA A 23 -15.83 6.28 -20.25
N LEU A 24 -15.85 5.65 -21.43
CA LEU A 24 -16.93 4.75 -21.81
C LEU A 24 -16.73 3.41 -21.09
N PRO A 25 -17.76 2.82 -20.48
CA PRO A 25 -17.68 1.45 -20.01
C PRO A 25 -17.52 0.53 -21.22
N VAL A 26 -16.38 -0.15 -21.33
CA VAL A 26 -16.22 -1.26 -22.27
C VAL A 26 -17.06 -2.41 -21.71
N ILE A 27 -18.26 -2.57 -22.26
CA ILE A 27 -19.03 -3.80 -22.09
C ILE A 27 -18.30 -4.86 -22.92
N THR A 28 -17.40 -5.61 -22.30
CA THR A 28 -16.81 -6.79 -22.91
C THR A 28 -17.89 -7.86 -23.04
N GLU A 29 -18.27 -8.18 -24.27
CA GLU A 29 -19.01 -9.41 -24.54
C GLU A 29 -18.20 -10.59 -24.01
N ALA A 30 -18.82 -11.40 -23.16
CA ALA A 30 -18.26 -12.63 -22.63
C ALA A 30 -17.94 -13.58 -23.80
N LYS A 31 -16.70 -13.57 -24.26
CA LYS A 31 -16.18 -14.56 -25.19
C LYS A 31 -16.19 -15.90 -24.47
N GLY A 32 -16.88 -16.89 -25.04
CA GLY A 32 -17.01 -18.23 -24.47
C GLY A 32 -15.64 -18.85 -24.14
N PRO A 33 -15.60 -19.83 -23.21
CA PRO A 33 -14.36 -20.38 -22.68
C PRO A 33 -13.46 -20.91 -23.82
N PRO A 34 -12.14 -20.60 -23.81
CA PRO A 34 -11.22 -21.12 -24.80
C PRO A 34 -11.12 -22.65 -24.70
N ALA A 35 -10.83 -23.29 -25.83
CA ALA A 35 -10.66 -24.73 -25.91
C ALA A 35 -9.50 -25.19 -25.00
N GLY A 36 -9.80 -26.10 -24.08
CA GLY A 36 -8.85 -26.63 -23.10
C GLY A 36 -7.62 -27.25 -23.77
N LYS A 37 -6.43 -26.85 -23.30
CA LYS A 37 -5.17 -27.57 -23.59
C LYS A 37 -5.26 -28.95 -22.94
N GLY A 38 -5.37 -29.98 -23.78
CA GLY A 38 -5.07 -31.35 -23.37
C GLY A 38 -3.56 -31.58 -23.35
N GLY A 39 -3.05 -32.16 -22.26
CA GLY A 39 -1.67 -32.66 -22.17
C GLY A 39 -1.31 -33.01 -20.73
N GLY A 40 -0.99 -34.28 -20.47
CA GLY A 40 -0.71 -34.80 -19.13
C GLY A 40 0.61 -34.29 -18.55
N GLY A 41 0.57 -33.13 -17.90
CA GLY A 41 1.55 -32.63 -16.94
C GLY A 41 0.95 -32.63 -15.54
N GLY A 42 1.79 -32.81 -14.51
CA GLY A 42 1.33 -32.69 -13.12
C GLY A 42 0.72 -31.32 -12.86
N SER A 43 -0.36 -31.27 -12.06
CA SER A 43 -0.98 -30.01 -11.63
C SER A 43 0.06 -29.11 -10.97
N THR A 44 0.22 -27.89 -11.48
CA THR A 44 1.11 -26.90 -10.85
C THR A 44 0.28 -26.01 -9.95
N THR A 45 0.64 -25.91 -8.67
CA THR A 45 -0.04 -25.01 -7.72
C THR A 45 0.52 -23.61 -7.82
N THR A 46 -0.36 -22.60 -7.81
CA THR A 46 0.00 -21.19 -7.72
C THR A 46 0.87 -20.93 -6.50
N THR A 47 1.96 -20.19 -6.68
CA THR A 47 2.86 -19.77 -5.59
C THR A 47 2.95 -18.25 -5.50
N TYR A 48 3.24 -17.77 -4.30
CA TYR A 48 3.23 -16.35 -3.97
C TYR A 48 4.60 -15.90 -3.46
N SER A 49 4.92 -14.63 -3.64
CA SER A 49 6.11 -14.01 -3.04
C SER A 49 5.81 -12.54 -2.76
N GLY A 50 6.47 -11.97 -1.76
CA GLY A 50 6.27 -10.56 -1.44
C GLY A 50 6.70 -10.24 -0.03
N GLU A 51 6.76 -8.95 0.25
CA GLU A 51 7.11 -8.38 1.55
C GLU A 51 6.62 -6.93 1.60
N ALA A 52 6.56 -6.37 2.80
CA ALA A 52 6.23 -4.99 3.02
C ALA A 52 7.02 -4.43 4.22
N THR A 53 7.56 -3.23 4.06
CA THR A 53 8.36 -2.55 5.08
C THR A 53 7.96 -1.08 5.14
N ALA A 54 7.65 -0.56 6.33
CA ALA A 54 7.17 0.82 6.42
C ALA A 54 8.32 1.84 6.35
N VAL A 55 9.44 1.52 7.00
CA VAL A 55 10.65 2.34 6.99
C VAL A 55 11.86 1.43 6.88
N ASP A 56 12.69 1.62 5.86
CA ASP A 56 14.04 1.10 5.76
C ASP A 56 14.99 2.26 5.48
N ILE A 57 15.88 2.55 6.43
CA ILE A 57 16.90 3.57 6.30
C ILE A 57 18.25 2.91 6.50
N THR A 58 19.12 3.05 5.50
CA THR A 58 20.51 2.58 5.55
C THR A 58 21.44 3.77 5.42
N LEU A 59 22.23 4.02 6.46
CA LEU A 59 23.28 5.04 6.47
C LEU A 59 24.64 4.37 6.34
N ASN A 60 25.49 4.90 5.46
CA ASN A 60 26.88 4.53 5.39
C ASN A 60 27.73 5.72 5.80
N THR A 61 28.46 5.60 6.90
CA THR A 61 29.37 6.64 7.37
C THR A 61 30.80 6.09 7.45
N PHE A 62 31.79 6.91 7.12
CA PHE A 62 33.19 6.50 7.21
C PHE A 62 33.61 6.12 8.64
N LEU A 63 33.07 6.79 9.64
CA LEU A 63 33.48 6.64 11.04
C LEU A 63 32.77 5.48 11.76
N LEU A 64 31.47 5.29 11.51
CA LEU A 64 30.63 4.32 12.23
C LEU A 64 30.30 3.09 11.40
N GLY A 65 30.62 3.09 10.11
CA GLY A 65 30.18 2.05 9.17
C GLY A 65 28.71 2.17 8.84
N GLU A 66 28.09 1.02 8.54
CA GLU A 66 26.66 0.91 8.21
C GLU A 66 25.81 1.02 9.48
N THR A 67 24.80 1.89 9.44
CA THR A 67 23.74 1.98 10.45
C THR A 67 22.40 1.78 9.77
N LYS A 68 21.60 0.83 10.28
CA LYS A 68 20.30 0.47 9.69
C LYS A 68 19.14 0.69 10.65
N VAL A 69 18.07 1.31 10.18
CA VAL A 69 16.79 1.45 10.89
C VAL A 69 15.71 0.78 10.03
N VAL A 70 15.16 -0.33 10.51
CA VAL A 70 14.08 -1.06 9.81
C VAL A 70 12.89 -1.19 10.75
N LEU A 71 11.76 -0.61 10.37
CA LEU A 71 10.53 -0.63 11.17
C LEU A 71 9.36 -1.24 10.40
N SER A 72 8.56 -2.02 11.11
CA SER A 72 7.35 -2.67 10.59
C SER A 72 7.62 -3.51 9.33
N ASP A 73 8.63 -4.36 9.38
CA ASP A 73 8.95 -5.32 8.31
C ASP A 73 8.16 -6.63 8.48
N THR A 74 7.43 -7.04 7.44
CA THR A 74 6.73 -8.33 7.42
C THR A 74 7.70 -9.50 7.23
N GLY A 75 8.86 -9.26 6.63
CA GLY A 75 9.67 -10.29 5.99
C GLY A 75 8.95 -10.94 4.80
N GLN A 76 9.59 -11.98 4.25
CA GLN A 76 9.12 -12.66 3.05
C GLN A 76 7.89 -13.55 3.31
N LEU A 77 6.91 -13.44 2.41
CA LEU A 77 5.78 -14.34 2.34
C LEU A 77 6.23 -15.76 1.91
N ASN A 78 5.64 -16.78 2.54
CA ASN A 78 5.85 -18.17 2.11
C ASN A 78 5.25 -18.41 0.72
N ALA A 79 5.91 -19.23 -0.10
CA ALA A 79 5.42 -19.65 -1.41
C ALA A 79 4.02 -20.31 -1.38
N SER A 80 3.60 -20.89 -0.25
CA SER A 80 2.24 -21.41 -0.04
C SER A 80 1.17 -20.34 0.21
N GLY A 81 1.56 -19.07 0.31
CA GLY A 81 0.68 -17.97 0.65
C GLY A 81 0.46 -17.83 2.15
N GLY A 82 -0.59 -17.10 2.50
CA GLY A 82 -0.90 -16.70 3.86
C GLY A 82 -1.04 -15.19 3.98
N MET A 83 -1.03 -14.71 5.22
CA MET A 83 -1.00 -13.28 5.52
C MET A 83 -0.04 -13.05 6.68
N ILE A 84 0.87 -12.10 6.47
CA ILE A 84 1.80 -11.58 7.48
C ILE A 84 1.52 -10.08 7.62
N GLU A 85 1.49 -9.58 8.84
CA GLU A 85 1.28 -8.17 9.14
C GLU A 85 2.17 -7.69 10.29
N LYS A 86 2.39 -6.38 10.32
CA LYS A 86 2.98 -5.64 11.44
C LYS A 86 2.31 -4.27 11.57
N GLY A 87 2.11 -3.83 12.80
CA GLY A 87 1.67 -2.47 13.11
C GLY A 87 2.38 -1.90 14.33
N LEU A 88 2.84 -0.65 14.24
CA LEU A 88 3.67 0.00 15.26
C LEU A 88 3.40 1.51 15.33
N SER A 89 3.82 2.13 16.43
CA SER A 89 4.01 3.60 16.53
C SER A 89 5.33 3.81 17.21
N GLU A 90 6.15 4.70 16.67
CA GLU A 90 7.57 4.70 17.03
C GLU A 90 8.19 6.08 16.92
N THR A 91 9.19 6.30 17.75
CA THR A 91 10.13 7.40 17.63
C THR A 91 11.51 6.82 17.76
N VAL A 92 12.37 7.07 16.77
CA VAL A 92 13.75 6.62 16.72
C VAL A 92 14.64 7.85 16.70
N GLN A 93 15.62 7.89 17.59
CA GLN A 93 16.63 8.94 17.65
C GLN A 93 17.99 8.28 17.78
N THR A 94 18.81 8.41 16.74
CA THR A 94 20.17 7.85 16.70
C THR A 94 21.23 8.95 16.70
N GLY A 95 20.83 10.22 16.63
CA GLY A 95 21.71 11.38 16.41
C GLY A 95 22.15 11.56 14.96
N LEU A 96 21.95 10.55 14.09
CA LEU A 96 22.11 10.65 12.63
C LEU A 96 20.78 10.56 11.90
N VAL A 97 19.81 9.88 12.50
CA VAL A 97 18.42 9.79 12.06
C VAL A 97 17.55 10.14 13.25
N ASP A 98 16.69 11.13 13.06
CA ASP A 98 15.57 11.42 13.94
C ASP A 98 14.28 11.15 13.18
N LEU A 99 13.53 10.14 13.62
CA LEU A 99 12.32 9.66 12.99
C LEU A 99 11.17 9.68 14.00
N GLY A 100 10.10 10.41 13.67
CA GLY A 100 8.82 10.37 14.35
C GLY A 100 7.73 9.88 13.41
N VAL A 101 6.94 8.91 13.85
CA VAL A 101 5.78 8.40 13.11
C VAL A 101 4.59 8.19 14.05
N SER A 102 3.39 8.54 13.59
CA SER A 102 2.17 8.31 14.38
C SER A 102 1.72 6.85 14.27
N VAL A 103 1.70 6.32 13.05
CA VAL A 103 1.28 4.94 12.77
C VAL A 103 2.10 4.35 11.63
N LEU A 104 2.56 3.13 11.84
CA LEU A 104 3.08 2.21 10.82
C LEU A 104 2.12 1.02 10.70
N SER A 105 1.85 0.60 9.47
CA SER A 105 1.04 -0.58 9.18
C SER A 105 1.54 -1.23 7.90
N THR A 106 1.91 -2.50 7.95
CA THR A 106 2.35 -3.27 6.80
C THR A 106 1.65 -4.62 6.76
N SER A 107 1.39 -5.10 5.55
CA SER A 107 0.92 -6.47 5.34
C SER A 107 1.31 -6.99 3.97
N VAL A 108 1.44 -8.30 3.89
CA VAL A 108 1.53 -9.04 2.64
C VAL A 108 0.61 -10.25 2.73
N THR A 109 -0.20 -10.45 1.70
CA THR A 109 -1.16 -11.55 1.59
C THR A 109 -1.02 -12.24 0.24
N GLY A 110 -0.87 -13.56 0.24
CA GLY A 110 -0.96 -14.39 -0.96
C GLY A 110 -2.03 -15.46 -0.78
N SER A 111 -3.02 -15.48 -1.66
CA SER A 111 -4.14 -16.41 -1.60
C SER A 111 -4.84 -16.47 -2.93
N GLY A 112 -5.35 -17.65 -3.31
CA GLY A 112 -6.09 -17.82 -4.56
C GLY A 112 -5.30 -17.33 -5.76
N ASP A 113 -5.92 -16.47 -6.55
CA ASP A 113 -5.29 -15.83 -7.70
C ASP A 113 -4.54 -14.53 -7.38
N LEU A 114 -4.36 -14.15 -6.11
CA LEU A 114 -3.88 -12.82 -5.72
C LEU A 114 -2.69 -12.87 -4.75
N THR A 115 -1.66 -12.07 -5.05
CA THR A 115 -0.72 -11.53 -4.05
C THR A 115 -0.92 -10.04 -3.93
N HIS A 116 -1.08 -9.52 -2.72
CA HIS A 116 -1.17 -8.10 -2.44
C HIS A 116 -0.29 -7.73 -1.24
N ALA A 117 0.45 -6.64 -1.36
CA ALA A 117 1.26 -6.06 -0.30
C ALA A 117 0.88 -4.58 -0.12
N ASN A 118 0.80 -4.15 1.13
CA ASN A 118 0.49 -2.79 1.54
C ASN A 118 1.49 -2.32 2.61
N ALA A 119 1.97 -1.09 2.48
CA ALA A 119 2.76 -0.42 3.52
C ALA A 119 2.27 1.01 3.69
N THR A 120 1.92 1.38 4.92
CA THR A 120 1.40 2.70 5.27
C THR A 120 2.16 3.31 6.43
N VAL A 121 2.54 4.58 6.26
CA VAL A 121 3.16 5.45 7.25
C VAL A 121 2.29 6.68 7.39
N VAL A 122 1.90 7.02 8.63
CA VAL A 122 1.06 8.18 8.92
C VAL A 122 1.77 9.13 9.87
N GLY A 123 1.80 10.41 9.49
CA GLY A 123 2.44 11.48 10.26
C GLY A 123 3.95 11.29 10.37
N LEU A 124 4.62 11.18 9.22
CA LEU A 124 6.07 11.10 9.12
C LEU A 124 6.69 12.46 9.43
N GLU A 125 7.67 12.45 10.31
CA GLU A 125 8.65 13.51 10.52
C GLU A 125 10.03 12.86 10.56
N LEU A 126 10.88 13.14 9.58
CA LEU A 126 12.18 12.50 9.42
C LEU A 126 13.26 13.57 9.21
N SER A 127 14.34 13.52 9.99
CA SER A 127 15.61 14.19 9.74
C SER A 127 16.69 13.15 9.49
N VAL A 128 17.44 13.33 8.41
CA VAL A 128 18.58 12.48 8.05
C VAL A 128 19.83 13.34 7.97
N LEU A 129 20.79 13.02 8.83
CA LEU A 129 22.11 13.64 8.91
C LEU A 129 22.07 15.17 9.10
N ASP A 130 20.95 15.70 9.62
CA ASP A 130 20.63 17.13 9.76
C ASP A 130 20.71 17.97 8.47
N VAL A 131 20.80 17.32 7.30
CA VAL A 131 20.89 17.97 5.98
C VAL A 131 19.61 17.84 5.16
N LEU A 132 18.77 16.86 5.48
CA LEU A 132 17.51 16.62 4.82
C LEU A 132 16.40 16.38 5.84
N THR A 133 15.32 17.14 5.73
CA THR A 133 14.08 16.88 6.46
C THR A 133 12.97 16.48 5.50
N ILE A 134 12.18 15.49 5.91
CA ILE A 134 11.04 14.96 5.15
C ILE A 134 9.85 14.88 6.10
N SER A 135 8.73 15.44 5.69
CA SER A 135 7.47 15.24 6.40
C SER A 135 6.35 14.89 5.43
N ALA A 136 5.38 14.11 5.92
CA ALA A 136 4.18 13.79 5.17
C ALA A 136 3.06 13.32 6.12
N SER A 137 1.83 13.68 5.78
CA SER A 137 0.67 13.23 6.55
C SER A 137 0.38 11.74 6.34
N VAL A 138 0.51 11.25 5.10
CA VAL A 138 0.36 9.83 4.76
C VAL A 138 1.33 9.49 3.62
N LEU A 139 2.03 8.36 3.74
CA LEU A 139 2.66 7.66 2.61
C LEU A 139 2.18 6.22 2.61
N GLN A 140 1.54 5.81 1.53
CA GLN A 140 1.08 4.46 1.31
C GLN A 140 1.62 3.94 -0.01
N ALA A 141 2.10 2.70 -0.02
CA ALA A 141 2.41 1.96 -1.22
C ALA A 141 1.60 0.66 -1.26
N ASP A 142 1.17 0.31 -2.47
CA ASP A 142 0.41 -0.88 -2.77
C ASP A 142 1.06 -1.59 -3.97
N ALA A 143 1.28 -2.90 -3.82
CA ALA A 143 1.74 -3.78 -4.88
C ALA A 143 0.76 -4.95 -5.00
N SER A 144 0.33 -5.26 -6.21
CA SER A 144 -0.59 -6.35 -6.50
C SER A 144 -0.08 -7.19 -7.67
N SER A 145 -0.25 -8.50 -7.57
CA SER A 145 -0.03 -9.45 -8.65
C SER A 145 -1.17 -10.46 -8.68
N GLN A 146 -1.91 -10.51 -9.78
CA GLN A 146 -3.09 -11.36 -9.93
C GLN A 146 -2.95 -12.30 -11.14
N CYS A 147 -3.40 -13.54 -11.01
CA CYS A 147 -3.46 -14.45 -12.14
C CYS A 147 -4.66 -14.17 -13.05
N LEU A 148 -4.40 -13.67 -14.26
CA LEU A 148 -5.39 -13.46 -15.30
C LEU A 148 -5.10 -14.38 -16.49
N SER A 149 -6.01 -15.32 -16.77
CA SER A 149 -5.86 -16.29 -17.86
C SER A 149 -4.57 -17.13 -17.82
N GLY A 150 -4.00 -17.34 -16.64
CA GLY A 150 -2.77 -18.11 -16.43
C GLY A 150 -1.48 -17.29 -16.46
N ASP A 151 -1.55 -16.00 -16.75
CA ASP A 151 -0.43 -15.07 -16.69
C ASP A 151 -0.55 -14.14 -15.47
N ALA A 152 0.57 -13.67 -14.94
CA ALA A 152 0.59 -12.69 -13.86
C ALA A 152 0.32 -11.28 -14.43
N ASP A 153 -0.75 -10.65 -13.96
CA ASP A 153 -1.02 -9.23 -14.12
C ASP A 153 -0.51 -8.49 -12.87
N THR A 154 0.35 -7.50 -13.06
CA THR A 154 1.04 -6.82 -11.95
C THR A 154 0.73 -5.34 -11.96
N GLN A 155 0.45 -4.78 -10.78
CA GLN A 155 0.04 -3.39 -10.61
C GLN A 155 0.70 -2.80 -9.36
N GLY A 156 1.25 -1.60 -9.50
CA GLY A 156 1.84 -0.83 -8.41
C GLY A 156 1.18 0.55 -8.30
N SER A 157 1.05 1.06 -7.09
CA SER A 157 0.56 2.43 -6.85
C SER A 157 1.01 2.97 -5.50
N SER A 158 1.00 4.29 -5.36
CA SER A 158 1.21 4.94 -4.07
C SER A 158 0.20 6.07 -3.85
N HIS A 159 -0.17 6.29 -2.59
CA HIS A 159 -0.96 7.44 -2.16
C HIS A 159 -0.15 8.25 -1.14
N ILE A 160 0.12 9.52 -1.47
CA ILE A 160 0.98 10.38 -0.66
C ILE A 160 0.30 11.72 -0.45
N ALA A 161 0.18 12.13 0.82
CA ALA A 161 -0.48 13.35 1.21
C ALA A 161 0.47 14.28 1.97
N GLU A 162 0.49 15.55 1.55
CA GLU A 162 1.26 16.63 2.21
C GLU A 162 2.76 16.35 2.32
N LEU A 163 3.37 15.77 1.28
CA LEU A 163 4.81 15.63 1.24
C LEU A 163 5.49 17.00 1.23
N ALA A 164 6.40 17.21 2.18
CA ALA A 164 7.31 18.34 2.21
C ALA A 164 8.74 17.86 2.42
N ILE A 165 9.67 18.49 1.72
CA ILE A 165 11.11 18.23 1.82
C ILE A 165 11.78 19.57 2.16
N ASN A 166 12.59 19.61 3.22
CA ASN A 166 13.22 20.82 3.74
C ASN A 166 12.20 21.96 3.99
N GLY A 167 11.00 21.59 4.44
CA GLY A 167 9.88 22.52 4.66
C GLY A 167 9.18 23.03 3.39
N GLN A 168 9.65 22.66 2.20
CA GLN A 168 9.01 23.00 0.93
C GLN A 168 8.03 21.90 0.52
N ALA A 169 6.77 22.28 0.28
CA ALA A 169 5.76 21.36 -0.23
C ALA A 169 6.13 20.83 -1.62
N ILE A 170 6.04 19.51 -1.80
CA ILE A 170 6.29 18.81 -3.05
C ILE A 170 4.94 18.43 -3.67
N THR A 171 4.76 18.76 -4.95
CA THR A 171 3.56 18.34 -5.68
C THR A 171 3.71 16.88 -6.11
N VAL A 172 2.85 16.01 -5.59
CA VAL A 172 2.77 14.60 -6.00
C VAL A 172 1.81 14.49 -7.18
N SER A 173 2.33 14.08 -8.34
CA SER A 173 1.55 13.95 -9.58
C SER A 173 0.70 12.68 -9.65
N GLY A 174 1.03 11.68 -8.84
CA GLY A 174 0.47 10.33 -8.91
C GLY A 174 1.01 9.48 -10.07
N GLN A 175 1.84 10.03 -10.95
CA GLN A 175 2.48 9.24 -12.01
C GLN A 175 3.56 8.32 -11.41
N PRO A 176 3.77 7.13 -11.99
CA PRO A 176 4.89 6.27 -11.60
C PRO A 176 6.23 6.96 -11.80
N ASN A 177 7.17 6.70 -10.89
CA ASN A 177 8.59 7.10 -10.98
C ASN A 177 8.79 8.61 -11.15
N GLN A 178 8.01 9.44 -10.45
CA GLN A 178 8.21 10.89 -10.44
C GLN A 178 9.51 11.23 -9.71
N THR A 179 10.40 11.99 -10.36
CA THR A 179 11.66 12.40 -9.73
C THR A 179 11.63 13.82 -9.21
N VAL A 180 12.31 14.05 -8.09
CA VAL A 180 12.61 15.37 -7.51
C VAL A 180 14.08 15.38 -7.14
N SER A 181 14.82 16.39 -7.59
CA SER A 181 16.22 16.58 -7.23
C SER A 181 16.36 17.77 -6.28
N ILE A 182 17.12 17.57 -5.22
CA ILE A 182 17.61 18.61 -4.31
C ILE A 182 19.11 18.75 -4.60
N PRO A 183 19.52 19.73 -5.42
CA PRO A 183 20.89 19.83 -5.93
C PRO A 183 21.94 19.79 -4.80
N GLY A 184 22.91 18.89 -4.92
CA GLY A 184 24.01 18.72 -3.96
C GLY A 184 23.62 18.00 -2.68
N VAL A 185 22.40 17.45 -2.58
CA VAL A 185 21.88 16.83 -1.35
C VAL A 185 21.23 15.48 -1.62
N ALA A 186 20.22 15.42 -2.48
CA ALA A 186 19.41 14.22 -2.62
C ALA A 186 18.73 14.08 -3.99
N SER A 187 18.58 12.84 -4.42
CA SER A 187 17.64 12.42 -5.46
C SER A 187 16.47 11.70 -4.80
N ILE A 188 15.25 12.03 -5.20
CA ILE A 188 14.02 11.47 -4.68
C ILE A 188 13.21 10.89 -5.83
N VAL A 189 12.76 9.64 -5.68
CA VAL A 189 11.77 9.00 -6.53
C VAL A 189 10.49 8.80 -5.72
N ILE A 190 9.40 9.36 -6.25
CA ILE A 190 8.05 9.31 -5.68
C ILE A 190 7.25 8.31 -6.52
N ASN A 191 6.47 7.45 -5.85
CA ASN A 191 5.71 6.39 -6.51
C ASN A 191 6.62 5.53 -7.40
N GLU A 192 7.76 5.10 -6.87
CA GLU A 192 8.69 4.26 -7.62
C GLU A 192 8.04 2.90 -7.86
N GLN A 193 8.00 2.46 -9.11
CA GLN A 193 7.40 1.19 -9.52
C GLN A 193 8.37 0.43 -10.42
N ILE A 194 8.74 -0.77 -9.99
CA ILE A 194 9.71 -1.64 -10.67
C ILE A 194 9.03 -2.97 -10.98
N PHE A 195 8.81 -3.24 -12.27
CA PHE A 195 8.15 -4.45 -12.75
C PHE A 195 9.19 -5.51 -13.15
N SER A 196 9.00 -6.73 -12.65
CA SER A 196 9.90 -7.87 -12.89
C SER A 196 9.11 -9.11 -13.33
N GLY A 197 8.44 -9.01 -14.47
CA GLY A 197 7.66 -10.10 -15.06
C GLY A 197 6.42 -10.45 -14.23
N ASN A 198 6.60 -11.30 -13.22
CA ASN A 198 5.53 -11.81 -12.37
C ASN A 198 5.48 -11.17 -10.98
N SER A 199 6.28 -10.13 -10.75
CA SER A 199 6.25 -9.32 -9.54
C SER A 199 6.38 -7.84 -9.83
N VAL A 200 5.92 -7.03 -8.88
CA VAL A 200 6.09 -5.57 -8.86
C VAL A 200 6.55 -5.14 -7.47
N GLU A 201 7.54 -4.25 -7.46
CA GLU A 201 7.99 -3.51 -6.28
C GLU A 201 7.46 -2.09 -6.37
N THR A 202 6.96 -1.55 -5.26
CA THR A 202 6.48 -0.17 -5.17
C THR A 202 6.98 0.49 -3.90
N ASN A 203 7.64 1.63 -4.05
CA ASN A 203 8.03 2.51 -2.95
C ASN A 203 7.22 3.81 -3.04
N ALA A 204 6.60 4.23 -1.93
CA ALA A 204 5.96 5.54 -1.92
C ALA A 204 7.01 6.65 -2.04
N LEU A 205 8.11 6.51 -1.30
CA LEU A 205 9.25 7.42 -1.36
C LEU A 205 10.56 6.62 -1.30
N HIS A 206 11.44 6.86 -2.25
CA HIS A 206 12.81 6.38 -2.26
C HIS A 206 13.74 7.59 -2.38
N VAL A 207 14.61 7.80 -1.40
CA VAL A 207 15.54 8.92 -1.36
C VAL A 207 16.96 8.39 -1.29
N THR A 208 17.77 8.82 -2.24
CA THR A 208 19.21 8.61 -2.24
C THR A 208 19.88 9.94 -1.89
N LEU A 209 20.46 10.03 -0.70
CA LEU A 209 21.24 11.19 -0.28
C LEU A 209 22.70 10.98 -0.61
N LEU A 210 23.31 12.01 -1.18
CA LEU A 210 24.76 12.03 -1.45
C LEU A 210 25.23 10.80 -2.25
N GLY A 211 24.42 10.39 -3.23
CA GLY A 211 24.71 9.25 -4.10
C GLY A 211 25.86 9.52 -5.07
N ASP A 212 26.33 8.47 -5.76
CA ASP A 212 27.52 8.48 -6.63
C ASP A 212 27.51 9.58 -7.72
N ASP A 213 26.34 10.14 -8.06
CA ASP A 213 26.16 11.12 -9.14
C ASP A 213 26.07 12.59 -8.68
N ASP A 214 25.99 12.89 -7.37
CA ASP A 214 25.84 14.27 -6.86
C ASP A 214 27.02 14.70 -5.97
N PRO A 215 28.01 15.41 -6.54
CA PRO A 215 29.24 15.70 -5.82
C PRO A 215 29.03 16.78 -4.76
N LEU A 216 29.15 16.38 -3.50
CA LEU A 216 29.30 17.29 -2.37
C LEU A 216 30.53 18.20 -2.60
N LEU A 217 30.29 19.49 -2.83
CA LEU A 217 31.27 20.58 -2.74
C LEU A 217 32.56 20.41 -3.58
N GLY A 218 32.50 19.72 -4.73
CA GLY A 218 33.70 19.55 -5.58
C GLY A 218 34.80 18.70 -4.95
N LEU A 219 34.46 17.89 -3.93
CA LEU A 219 35.39 16.97 -3.24
C LEU A 219 35.71 15.70 -4.04
N ILE A 220 35.15 15.57 -5.24
CA ILE A 220 35.41 14.47 -6.19
C ILE A 220 36.92 14.33 -6.46
N ASP A 221 37.64 15.45 -6.53
CA ASP A 221 39.09 15.45 -6.78
C ASP A 221 39.92 14.87 -5.61
N LEU A 222 39.29 14.61 -4.45
CA LEU A 222 39.92 14.02 -3.27
C LEU A 222 39.43 12.60 -2.95
N GLY A 223 38.45 12.05 -3.69
CA GLY A 223 37.87 10.72 -3.43
C GLY A 223 37.19 10.60 -2.06
N LEU A 224 36.68 11.72 -1.52
CA LEU A 224 35.99 11.81 -0.23
C LEU A 224 34.45 11.92 -0.37
N ASP A 225 33.95 11.85 -1.59
CA ASP A 225 32.53 11.73 -1.97
C ASP A 225 31.86 10.48 -1.36
N ARG A 226 32.66 9.48 -0.93
CA ARG A 226 32.19 8.22 -0.33
C ARG A 226 32.22 8.17 1.21
N LEU A 227 32.40 9.32 1.88
CA LEU A 227 32.47 9.33 3.35
C LEU A 227 31.10 9.22 4.03
N LEU A 228 30.02 9.58 3.33
CA LEU A 228 28.67 9.62 3.89
C LEU A 228 27.63 9.43 2.79
N SER A 229 26.77 8.42 2.91
CA SER A 229 25.58 8.27 2.06
C SER A 229 24.40 7.74 2.87
N ALA A 230 23.20 8.00 2.37
CA ALA A 230 21.98 7.45 2.96
C ALA A 230 21.02 6.99 1.88
N ASP A 231 20.45 5.81 2.09
CA ASP A 231 19.34 5.26 1.33
C ASP A 231 18.13 5.20 2.24
N VAL A 232 17.03 5.84 1.85
CA VAL A 232 15.81 5.95 2.64
C VAL A 232 14.64 5.49 1.81
N ILE A 233 14.00 4.42 2.24
CA ILE A 233 12.79 3.88 1.63
C ILE A 233 11.65 3.98 2.65
N ILE A 234 10.59 4.69 2.26
CA ILE A 234 9.38 4.85 3.06
C ILE A 234 8.21 4.22 2.32
N SER A 235 7.50 3.33 3.02
CA SER A 235 6.43 2.49 2.51
C SER A 235 6.88 1.69 1.28
N HIS A 236 7.61 0.61 1.53
CA HIS A 236 8.02 -0.40 0.56
C HIS A 236 7.00 -1.53 0.49
N THR A 237 6.70 -1.98 -0.73
CA THR A 237 5.90 -3.18 -0.98
C THR A 237 6.46 -3.97 -2.14
N LYS A 238 6.33 -5.28 -2.06
CA LYS A 238 6.58 -6.21 -3.15
C LYS A 238 5.48 -7.25 -3.19
N ALA A 239 4.93 -7.46 -4.37
CA ALA A 239 3.99 -8.55 -4.63
C ALA A 239 4.45 -9.31 -5.87
N GLY A 240 4.44 -10.64 -5.78
CA GLY A 240 4.72 -11.53 -6.89
C GLY A 240 3.87 -12.79 -6.83
N ILE A 241 3.58 -13.34 -8.01
CA ILE A 241 2.76 -14.55 -8.14
C ILE A 241 3.25 -15.40 -9.30
N THR A 242 3.35 -16.70 -9.10
CA THR A 242 3.57 -17.65 -10.21
C THR A 242 2.28 -18.43 -10.40
N CYS A 243 1.62 -18.20 -11.53
CA CYS A 243 0.31 -18.76 -11.82
C CYS A 243 0.40 -20.26 -12.14
N GLY A 244 -0.36 -21.06 -11.40
CA GLY A 244 -0.55 -22.48 -11.63
C GLY A 244 -1.97 -22.81 -12.08
N ASP A 245 -2.24 -24.11 -12.22
CA ASP A 245 -3.55 -24.68 -12.53
C ASP A 245 -4.41 -24.92 -11.28
N THR A 246 -3.79 -24.94 -10.10
CA THR A 246 -4.46 -25.12 -8.79
C THR A 246 -4.15 -24.01 -7.81
N TYR A 247 -5.12 -23.70 -6.95
CA TYR A 247 -5.05 -22.59 -6.00
C TYR A 247 -5.15 -23.07 -4.56
N VAL A 248 -4.52 -22.33 -3.65
CA VAL A 248 -4.68 -22.50 -2.20
C VAL A 248 -5.25 -21.22 -1.62
N CYS A 249 -6.18 -21.36 -0.67
CA CYS A 249 -6.96 -20.24 -0.16
C CYS A 249 -6.75 -20.02 1.34
N PRO A 250 -5.53 -19.67 1.79
CA PRO A 250 -5.26 -19.40 3.19
C PRO A 250 -5.97 -18.13 3.70
N VAL A 251 -6.44 -17.25 2.81
CA VAL A 251 -7.23 -16.04 3.13
C VAL A 251 -8.39 -15.91 2.15
N LYS A 252 -9.61 -15.66 2.67
CA LYS A 252 -10.85 -15.60 1.88
C LYS A 252 -11.31 -14.18 1.57
N ASP A 253 -11.13 -13.26 2.51
CA ASP A 253 -11.51 -11.85 2.40
C ASP A 253 -10.58 -11.07 3.33
N PHE A 254 -10.07 -9.92 2.92
CA PHE A 254 -9.27 -9.09 3.79
C PHE A 254 -9.37 -7.60 3.44
N VAL A 255 -9.07 -6.78 4.44
CA VAL A 255 -9.02 -5.34 4.32
C VAL A 255 -7.65 -4.84 4.77
N THR A 256 -7.08 -3.91 4.00
CA THR A 256 -5.91 -3.13 4.36
C THR A 256 -6.29 -1.66 4.38
N GLY A 257 -5.56 -0.85 5.15
CA GLY A 257 -5.73 0.59 5.05
C GLY A 257 -4.98 1.36 6.11
N GLY A 258 -4.89 2.66 5.88
CA GLY A 258 -4.32 3.59 6.82
C GLY A 258 -4.44 5.02 6.31
N GLY A 259 -4.38 5.96 7.23
CA GLY A 259 -4.65 7.34 6.88
C GLY A 259 -4.99 8.21 8.07
N GLN A 260 -5.67 9.31 7.76
CA GLN A 260 -6.14 10.29 8.73
C GLN A 260 -7.63 10.57 8.56
N LEU A 261 -8.31 10.76 9.69
CA LEU A 261 -9.67 11.28 9.75
C LEU A 261 -9.64 12.64 10.45
N GLU A 262 -10.39 13.60 9.92
CA GLU A 262 -10.69 14.85 10.63
C GLU A 262 -11.84 14.61 11.59
N VAL A 263 -11.66 14.96 12.86
CA VAL A 263 -12.69 14.84 13.92
C VAL A 263 -12.91 16.18 14.59
N ALA A 264 -14.02 16.32 15.32
CA ALA A 264 -14.29 17.56 16.03
C ALA A 264 -13.14 17.87 17.01
N GLY A 265 -12.44 18.98 16.76
CA GLY A 265 -11.34 19.48 17.60
C GLY A 265 -10.00 18.78 17.42
N GLY A 266 -9.80 17.94 16.39
CA GLY A 266 -8.51 17.32 16.11
C GLY A 266 -8.52 16.36 14.92
N LYS A 267 -7.51 15.48 14.88
CA LYS A 267 -7.36 14.45 13.86
C LYS A 267 -7.07 13.10 14.49
N LEU A 268 -7.46 12.03 13.79
CA LEU A 268 -7.07 10.66 14.11
C LEU A 268 -6.13 10.15 13.03
N SER A 269 -5.04 9.49 13.43
CA SER A 269 -4.22 8.68 12.52
C SER A 269 -4.55 7.21 12.75
N PHE A 270 -4.63 6.42 11.68
CA PHE A 270 -4.85 4.98 11.81
C PHE A 270 -4.07 4.18 10.78
N GLY A 271 -3.88 2.90 11.09
CA GLY A 271 -3.37 1.87 10.20
C GLY A 271 -3.93 0.55 10.68
N MET A 272 -4.44 -0.25 9.75
CA MET A 272 -5.14 -1.48 10.08
C MET A 272 -5.03 -2.52 8.99
N VAL A 273 -5.13 -3.77 9.44
CA VAL A 273 -5.29 -4.94 8.59
C VAL A 273 -6.32 -5.85 9.26
N GLY A 274 -7.13 -6.52 8.46
CA GLY A 274 -7.97 -7.61 8.96
C GLY A 274 -8.24 -8.64 7.89
N GLY A 275 -8.02 -9.90 8.22
CA GLY A 275 -8.16 -11.03 7.30
C GLY A 275 -9.03 -12.13 7.86
N LEU A 276 -9.95 -12.61 7.00
CA LEU A 276 -10.73 -13.82 7.20
C LEU A 276 -9.98 -15.01 6.59
N LYS A 277 -9.52 -15.96 7.43
CA LYS A 277 -8.88 -17.21 7.02
C LYS A 277 -9.88 -18.37 7.15
N PRO A 278 -9.66 -19.52 6.47
CA PRO A 278 -10.55 -20.68 6.61
C PRO A 278 -10.78 -21.14 8.05
N ASN A 279 -9.74 -21.05 8.90
CA ASN A 279 -9.75 -21.56 10.28
C ASN A 279 -9.35 -20.50 11.32
N GLY A 280 -9.52 -19.21 11.03
CA GLY A 280 -9.15 -18.16 11.97
C GLY A 280 -9.21 -16.75 11.38
N LEU A 281 -8.79 -15.78 12.19
CA LEU A 281 -8.72 -14.37 11.83
C LEU A 281 -7.31 -13.86 12.14
N SER A 282 -6.87 -12.83 11.44
CA SER A 282 -5.64 -12.11 11.76
C SER A 282 -5.76 -10.64 11.42
N GLY A 283 -4.88 -9.84 12.00
CA GLY A 283 -4.85 -8.42 11.74
C GLY A 283 -4.53 -7.63 12.99
N HIS A 284 -4.15 -6.39 12.75
CA HIS A 284 -3.88 -5.40 13.77
C HIS A 284 -4.68 -4.13 13.52
N LEU A 285 -4.76 -3.32 14.57
CA LEU A 285 -5.22 -1.94 14.50
C LEU A 285 -4.22 -1.10 15.27
N ASN A 286 -3.87 0.04 14.70
CA ASN A 286 -3.18 1.08 15.42
C ASN A 286 -3.84 2.42 15.11
N LEU A 287 -4.40 3.08 16.13
CA LEU A 287 -5.11 4.35 16.00
C LEU A 287 -4.63 5.32 17.07
N VAL A 288 -4.24 6.53 16.64
CA VAL A 288 -3.79 7.62 17.52
C VAL A 288 -4.73 8.79 17.37
N ASP A 289 -5.38 9.19 18.46
CA ASP A 289 -6.11 10.43 18.54
C ASP A 289 -5.20 11.56 19.03
N HIS A 290 -5.04 12.59 18.20
CA HIS A 290 -4.09 13.69 18.46
C HIS A 290 -4.67 14.81 19.33
N ARG A 291 -5.91 14.66 19.83
CA ARG A 291 -6.47 15.60 20.82
C ARG A 291 -5.75 15.45 22.16
N SER A 292 -5.78 16.50 22.99
CA SER A 292 -5.03 16.53 24.27
C SER A 292 -5.36 15.40 25.26
N ALA A 293 -6.50 14.72 25.12
CA ALA A 293 -6.89 13.54 25.90
C ALA A 293 -7.24 12.34 25.00
N GLY A 294 -6.79 12.37 23.76
CA GLY A 294 -7.05 11.34 22.77
C GLY A 294 -6.36 10.02 23.14
N PRO A 295 -7.04 8.88 22.99
CA PRO A 295 -6.43 7.59 23.26
C PRO A 295 -5.50 7.15 22.12
N HIS A 296 -4.53 6.31 22.48
CA HIS A 296 -3.80 5.48 21.53
C HIS A 296 -4.34 4.05 21.60
N ILE A 297 -5.16 3.67 20.61
CA ILE A 297 -5.83 2.37 20.56
C ILE A 297 -4.98 1.40 19.74
N LYS A 298 -4.56 0.31 20.38
CA LYS A 298 -3.82 -0.77 19.72
C LYS A 298 -4.63 -2.06 19.79
N GLY A 299 -4.92 -2.63 18.62
CA GLY A 299 -5.51 -3.95 18.45
C GLY A 299 -4.47 -4.95 17.94
N SER A 300 -4.35 -6.11 18.59
CA SER A 300 -3.33 -7.13 18.26
C SER A 300 -3.91 -8.51 17.92
N SER A 301 -5.23 -8.62 17.89
CA SER A 301 -5.95 -9.81 17.46
C SER A 301 -7.29 -9.41 16.87
N VAL A 302 -7.85 -10.26 16.02
CA VAL A 302 -9.20 -10.11 15.48
C VAL A 302 -10.06 -11.24 16.02
N SER A 303 -11.16 -10.92 16.70
CA SER A 303 -12.11 -11.89 17.24
C SER A 303 -13.37 -12.02 16.40
N GLU A 304 -13.69 -11.02 15.57
CA GLU A 304 -14.82 -11.04 14.65
C GLU A 304 -14.44 -10.35 13.35
N TYR A 305 -14.83 -10.95 12.22
CA TYR A 305 -14.74 -10.36 10.88
C TYR A 305 -16.07 -10.60 10.19
N THR A 306 -16.79 -9.52 9.88
CA THR A 306 -18.12 -9.57 9.27
C THR A 306 -18.14 -8.84 7.95
N VAL A 307 -18.54 -9.54 6.91
CA VAL A 307 -18.93 -8.97 5.62
C VAL A 307 -20.33 -8.37 5.79
N LEU A 308 -20.43 -7.05 5.86
CA LEU A 308 -21.72 -6.36 6.02
C LEU A 308 -22.41 -6.17 4.66
N ASP A 309 -21.64 -5.77 3.65
CA ASP A 309 -22.09 -5.63 2.26
C ASP A 309 -20.88 -5.73 1.30
N GLU A 310 -21.06 -5.34 0.04
CA GLU A 310 -20.02 -5.41 -0.99
C GLU A 310 -18.77 -4.62 -0.62
N VAL A 311 -18.97 -3.45 -0.01
CA VAL A 311 -17.95 -2.43 0.24
C VAL A 311 -17.60 -2.25 1.72
N THR A 312 -18.32 -2.91 2.64
CA THR A 312 -18.22 -2.65 4.09
C THR A 312 -17.81 -3.89 4.86
N ARG A 313 -16.86 -3.73 5.79
CA ARG A 313 -16.42 -4.76 6.75
C ARG A 313 -16.51 -4.24 8.17
N LYS A 314 -16.96 -5.10 9.08
CA LYS A 314 -16.87 -4.88 10.52
C LYS A 314 -15.84 -5.83 11.10
N LEU A 315 -14.96 -5.30 11.93
CA LEU A 315 -13.91 -6.03 12.62
C LEU A 315 -14.01 -5.76 14.11
N VAL A 316 -13.87 -6.80 14.92
CA VAL A 316 -13.70 -6.65 16.36
C VAL A 316 -12.28 -7.07 16.69
N TYR A 317 -11.51 -6.12 17.23
CA TYR A 317 -10.15 -6.35 17.66
C TYR A 317 -10.10 -6.55 19.17
N GLY A 318 -9.14 -7.36 19.65
CA GLY A 318 -8.69 -7.31 21.04
C GLY A 318 -7.83 -6.07 21.23
N CYS A 319 -8.33 -5.08 21.98
CA CYS A 319 -7.75 -3.73 22.03
C CYS A 319 -7.26 -3.33 23.41
N SER A 320 -6.39 -2.32 23.42
CA SER A 320 -5.95 -1.57 24.59
C SER A 320 -6.02 -0.06 24.29
N GLY A 321 -5.77 0.80 25.29
CA GLY A 321 -5.72 2.26 25.11
C GLY A 321 -6.89 3.03 25.71
N THR A 322 -8.08 2.43 25.79
CA THR A 322 -9.30 3.05 26.37
C THR A 322 -9.76 2.40 27.68
N GLY A 323 -9.01 1.41 28.19
CA GLY A 323 -9.43 0.55 29.31
C GLY A 323 -10.43 -0.55 28.92
N ASN A 324 -10.83 -0.64 27.65
CA ASN A 324 -11.66 -1.73 27.12
C ASN A 324 -10.77 -2.79 26.46
N SER A 325 -11.13 -4.07 26.65
CA SER A 325 -10.40 -5.21 26.06
C SER A 325 -10.72 -5.45 24.59
N THR A 326 -11.72 -4.76 24.04
CA THR A 326 -12.12 -4.87 22.64
C THR A 326 -12.45 -3.50 22.04
N CYS A 327 -12.33 -3.43 20.73
CA CYS A 327 -12.83 -2.30 19.96
C CYS A 327 -13.41 -2.80 18.63
N THR A 328 -14.52 -2.18 18.23
CA THR A 328 -15.20 -2.48 16.97
C THR A 328 -14.81 -1.41 15.95
N VAL A 329 -14.27 -1.84 14.83
CA VAL A 329 -13.97 -0.99 13.67
C VAL A 329 -14.93 -1.35 12.55
N THR A 330 -15.57 -0.37 11.94
CA THR A 330 -16.27 -0.58 10.67
C THR A 330 -15.60 0.25 9.61
N VAL A 331 -15.20 -0.38 8.52
CA VAL A 331 -14.57 0.26 7.37
C VAL A 331 -15.40 0.04 6.12
N ALA A 332 -15.38 1.02 5.23
CA ALA A 332 -15.91 0.86 3.89
C ALA A 332 -14.97 1.46 2.85
N ASP A 333 -14.69 0.68 1.82
CA ASP A 333 -13.93 1.05 0.62
C ASP A 333 -14.95 1.47 -0.46
N ARG A 334 -14.95 2.76 -0.84
CA ARG A 334 -15.89 3.31 -1.82
C ARG A 334 -15.20 3.75 -3.10
N GLY A 335 -14.17 3.01 -3.47
CA GLY A 335 -13.46 3.14 -4.72
C GLY A 335 -12.31 4.12 -4.67
N GLU A 336 -11.46 4.01 -5.69
CA GLU A 336 -10.16 4.65 -5.73
C GLU A 336 -10.17 6.01 -6.46
N PRO A 337 -9.38 7.01 -6.00
CA PRO A 337 -8.60 6.99 -4.76
C PRO A 337 -9.53 7.06 -3.53
N GLY A 338 -9.12 6.50 -2.38
CA GLY A 338 -9.87 6.36 -1.11
C GLY A 338 -10.50 7.59 -0.43
N VAL A 339 -10.76 8.68 -1.16
CA VAL A 339 -11.41 9.90 -0.69
C VAL A 339 -12.86 9.72 -0.24
N ASN A 340 -13.50 8.60 -0.62
CA ASN A 340 -14.87 8.26 -0.20
C ASN A 340 -14.90 7.13 0.85
N ASP A 341 -13.74 6.65 1.25
CA ASP A 341 -13.64 5.59 2.24
C ASP A 341 -14.04 6.12 3.60
N SER A 342 -14.52 5.24 4.46
CA SER A 342 -14.92 5.62 5.80
C SER A 342 -14.43 4.64 6.84
N LEU A 343 -14.11 5.17 8.01
CA LEU A 343 -13.83 4.38 9.19
C LEU A 343 -14.72 4.88 10.34
N SER A 344 -15.24 3.93 11.11
CA SER A 344 -15.78 4.18 12.44
C SER A 344 -15.10 3.27 13.46
N ILE A 345 -14.91 3.78 14.66
CA ILE A 345 -14.31 3.09 15.79
C ILE A 345 -15.23 3.24 17.01
N LEU A 346 -15.47 2.14 17.71
CA LEU A 346 -16.15 2.11 19.00
C LEU A 346 -15.30 1.28 19.98
N SER A 347 -14.90 1.89 21.09
CA SER A 347 -14.18 1.23 22.18
C SER A 347 -14.69 1.74 23.53
N GLY A 348 -15.65 1.01 24.10
CA GLY A 348 -16.38 1.44 25.30
C GLY A 348 -17.13 2.75 25.05
N GLY A 349 -16.78 3.81 25.79
CA GLY A 349 -17.35 5.14 25.62
C GLY A 349 -16.68 6.00 24.54
N TYR A 350 -15.54 5.57 23.99
CA TYR A 350 -14.87 6.27 22.90
C TYR A 350 -15.48 5.86 21.56
N ALA A 351 -16.01 6.82 20.81
CA ALA A 351 -16.61 6.59 19.51
C ALA A 351 -16.27 7.73 18.56
N GLU A 352 -15.73 7.39 17.40
CA GLU A 352 -15.42 8.35 16.33
C GLU A 352 -15.75 7.72 14.98
N ALA A 353 -16.16 8.54 14.02
CA ALA A 353 -16.48 8.10 12.67
C ALA A 353 -16.30 9.23 11.67
N GLY A 354 -15.88 8.89 10.45
CA GLY A 354 -15.78 9.87 9.38
C GLY A 354 -15.31 9.27 8.07
N THR A 355 -15.30 10.11 7.06
CA THR A 355 -14.62 9.84 5.79
C THR A 355 -13.11 10.01 5.98
N ILE A 356 -12.32 9.19 5.30
CA ILE A 356 -10.86 9.30 5.32
C ILE A 356 -10.47 10.60 4.60
N ALA A 357 -9.82 11.50 5.34
CA ALA A 357 -9.37 12.77 4.80
C ALA A 357 -8.10 12.62 3.95
N ARG A 358 -7.25 11.66 4.32
CA ARG A 358 -5.97 11.34 3.67
C ARG A 358 -5.67 9.86 3.86
N GLY A 359 -5.16 9.19 2.83
CA GLY A 359 -4.92 7.74 2.86
C GLY A 359 -6.01 6.96 2.13
N ASN A 360 -6.02 5.65 2.36
CA ASN A 360 -6.84 4.71 1.59
C ASN A 360 -7.24 3.50 2.43
N ILE A 361 -8.37 2.89 2.10
CA ILE A 361 -8.81 1.58 2.57
C ILE A 361 -9.09 0.71 1.35
N GLN A 362 -8.50 -0.47 1.29
CA GLN A 362 -8.71 -1.39 0.18
C GLN A 362 -9.32 -2.70 0.66
N LEU A 363 -10.41 -3.10 0.01
CA LEU A 363 -11.00 -4.41 0.16
C LEU A 363 -10.49 -5.37 -0.89
N HIS A 364 -10.10 -6.56 -0.42
CA HIS A 364 -9.50 -7.58 -1.24
C HIS A 364 -10.27 -8.88 -1.11
N LYS A 365 -10.64 -9.43 -2.26
CA LYS A 365 -11.27 -10.75 -2.38
C LYS A 365 -10.44 -11.58 -3.35
N PRO A 366 -9.51 -12.41 -2.84
CA PRO A 366 -8.83 -13.38 -3.68
C PRO A 366 -9.84 -14.19 -4.47
N GLY A 367 -9.72 -14.19 -5.79
CA GLY A 367 -10.51 -15.07 -6.64
C GLY A 367 -10.10 -16.52 -6.42
N GLN A 368 -10.95 -17.44 -6.88
CA GLN A 368 -10.79 -18.89 -6.66
C GLN A 368 -10.92 -19.32 -5.18
N CYS A 369 -11.25 -18.39 -4.26
CA CYS A 369 -11.35 -18.63 -2.83
C CYS A 369 -12.76 -18.50 -2.25
N ASP A 370 -13.79 -18.78 -3.07
CA ASP A 370 -15.18 -18.70 -2.66
C ASP A 370 -15.44 -19.41 -1.32
N ALA A 371 -16.20 -18.73 -0.45
CA ALA A 371 -16.49 -19.11 0.92
C ALA A 371 -17.28 -20.44 1.08
N GLY A 372 -17.49 -21.19 -0.01
CA GLY A 372 -18.26 -22.43 -0.06
C GLY A 372 -17.49 -23.71 -0.34
N SER A 373 -16.16 -23.69 -0.61
CA SER A 373 -15.41 -24.94 -0.74
C SER A 373 -15.05 -25.49 0.64
N THR A 374 -16.02 -26.13 1.29
CA THR A 374 -15.71 -27.15 2.28
C THR A 374 -15.00 -28.28 1.55
N ASP A 375 -13.74 -28.49 1.88
CA ASP A 375 -13.05 -29.76 1.61
C ASP A 375 -13.86 -30.90 2.22
N GLY A 376 -14.70 -31.49 1.38
CA GLY A 376 -15.45 -32.70 1.63
C GLY A 376 -15.26 -33.57 0.41
N GLY A 377 -14.14 -34.29 0.37
CA GLY A 377 -13.99 -35.42 -0.52
C GLY A 377 -15.12 -36.40 -0.22
N ASP A 378 -16.07 -36.53 -1.14
CA ASP A 378 -16.90 -37.71 -1.21
C ASP A 378 -17.07 -38.13 -2.67
N GLY A 379 -16.49 -39.29 -2.97
CA GLY A 379 -16.55 -39.94 -4.26
C GLY A 379 -17.96 -40.45 -4.52
N GLY A 380 -18.79 -39.63 -5.16
CA GLY A 380 -20.14 -40.02 -5.60
C GLY A 380 -20.21 -40.28 -7.10
N GLY A 381 -19.79 -41.48 -7.53
CA GLY A 381 -19.97 -41.93 -8.91
C GLY A 381 -21.44 -41.90 -9.35
N LYS A 382 -21.80 -41.02 -10.28
CA LYS A 382 -23.12 -41.05 -10.93
C LYS A 382 -23.08 -41.97 -12.15
N GLY A 383 -23.65 -43.17 -11.93
CA GLY A 383 -23.93 -44.15 -12.97
C GLY A 383 -24.87 -43.61 -14.06
N LYS A 384 -24.58 -44.02 -15.30
CA LYS A 384 -25.40 -43.80 -16.49
C LYS A 384 -26.72 -44.56 -16.36
N GLY A 385 -27.83 -43.82 -16.20
CA GLY A 385 -29.19 -44.36 -16.36
C GLY A 385 -29.74 -44.03 -17.75
N ASN A 386 -29.65 -44.99 -18.67
CA ASN A 386 -30.23 -44.91 -20.00
C ASN A 386 -31.76 -45.12 -19.93
N GLY A 387 -32.54 -44.05 -20.01
CA GLY A 387 -34.00 -44.12 -20.15
C GLY A 387 -34.40 -44.27 -21.61
N LYS A 388 -34.66 -45.51 -22.06
CA LYS A 388 -35.31 -45.78 -23.35
C LYS A 388 -36.80 -45.45 -23.26
N LYS A 389 -37.27 -44.63 -24.21
CA LYS A 389 -38.68 -44.48 -24.59
C LYS A 389 -39.29 -45.85 -24.91
N LYS A 390 -40.47 -46.14 -24.35
CA LYS A 390 -41.63 -46.68 -25.06
C LYS A 390 -42.89 -46.29 -24.29
#